data_AF-A0A814R5Y6-F1
#
_entry.id   AF-A0A814R5Y6-F1
#
_cell.length_a   1.000
_cell.length_b   1.000
_cell.length_c   1.000
_cell.angle_alpha   90.00
_cell.angle_beta   90.00
_cell.angle_gamma   90.00
#
_symmetry.space_group_name_H-M   'P 1'
#
loop_
_entity.id
_entity.type
_entity.pdbx_description
1 polymer ?
#
loop_
_entity_poly.entity_id
_entity_poly.type
_entity_poly.pdbx_seq_one_letter_code
_entity_poly.pdbx_strand_id
1 'polypeptide(L)'
;MASTISLQSGTGGNDGYCNDYKINLKLDAKVLLVTAEHRLTKQLHNNEFGDEVCGEMTGGLCTTKDQLYELLQDLLANKCEIKEDKVRQTLVAEIRENNKLQLRMNVVISFGKTESRKWDVSIPLNKVQFNDIERLERIIKDLCHRIEDLEYRVVPSSQAKILKNFKFQTPIAGTFTLSGNNETCTLPSQAHREISVDQPFNDVHDRFQKISFLFNTALAGNEYIGIMQGSSTNGQSAASMQTDNAWFLRAYNGTIFSKQLQYKAYTPYIPAKQGSIVSIILDTENMYLAFAVDNECDRWAFRLPKTVKPSELYALVILYSATDTVTIIQNE
;
A
#
# COMPACT_ATOMS: atom_id res chain seq x y z
N MET A 1 26.76 -39.72 39.71
CA MET A 1 26.82 -40.16 38.30
C MET A 1 25.58 -39.60 37.62
N ALA A 2 25.73 -38.52 36.85
CA ALA A 2 24.64 -37.90 36.12
C ALA A 2 24.51 -38.60 34.77
N SER A 3 23.38 -39.26 34.53
CA SER A 3 23.10 -39.95 33.28
C SER A 3 22.65 -38.90 32.25
N THR A 4 23.51 -38.58 31.30
CA THR A 4 23.22 -37.71 30.16
C THR A 4 22.20 -38.42 29.25
N ILE A 5 20.98 -37.90 29.16
CA ILE A 5 19.98 -38.35 28.18
C ILE A 5 20.32 -37.66 26.87
N SER A 6 20.77 -38.43 25.86
CA SER A 6 20.96 -37.93 24.50
C SER A 6 19.65 -38.11 23.72
N LEU A 7 19.01 -37.00 23.32
CA LEU A 7 17.87 -37.00 22.41
C LEU A 7 18.36 -36.67 21.00
N GLN A 8 17.96 -37.49 20.02
CA GLN A 8 18.32 -37.32 18.61
C GLN A 8 17.42 -36.27 17.96
N SER A 9 18.04 -35.33 17.25
CA SER A 9 17.36 -34.23 16.55
C SER A 9 16.58 -34.71 15.32
N GLY A 10 15.25 -34.63 15.41
CA GLY A 10 14.34 -34.84 14.28
C GLY A 10 14.10 -33.54 13.51
N THR A 11 14.56 -33.45 12.27
CA THR A 11 14.20 -32.38 11.34
C THR A 11 12.75 -32.58 10.86
N GLY A 12 11.81 -31.79 11.37
CA GLY A 12 10.42 -31.79 10.91
C GLY A 12 9.66 -30.57 11.41
N GLY A 13 9.37 -29.63 10.51
CA GLY A 13 8.52 -28.49 10.80
C GLY A 13 7.10 -28.95 11.12
N ASN A 14 6.66 -28.71 12.35
CA ASN A 14 5.28 -28.83 12.78
C ASN A 14 4.92 -27.64 13.66
N ASP A 15 3.69 -27.16 13.51
CA ASP A 15 3.19 -25.90 14.05
C ASP A 15 3.32 -25.88 15.59
N GLY A 16 4.37 -25.21 16.09
CA GLY A 16 4.81 -25.15 17.49
C GLY A 16 3.84 -24.45 18.45
N TYR A 17 2.58 -24.89 18.48
CA TYR A 17 1.56 -24.40 19.38
C TYR A 17 1.49 -25.26 20.64
N CYS A 18 1.59 -24.63 21.80
CA CYS A 18 1.15 -25.20 23.07
C CYS A 18 -0.09 -24.45 23.54
N ASN A 19 -1.24 -25.13 23.60
CA ASN A 19 -2.55 -24.51 23.79
C ASN A 19 -2.82 -23.40 22.75
N ASP A 20 -3.24 -22.22 23.21
CA ASP A 20 -3.55 -21.06 22.37
C ASP A 20 -2.32 -20.23 21.96
N TYR A 21 -1.10 -20.68 22.30
CA TYR A 21 0.12 -19.90 22.08
C TYR A 21 1.05 -20.58 21.09
N LYS A 22 1.47 -19.83 20.07
CA LYS A 22 2.58 -20.22 19.19
C LYS A 22 3.89 -19.90 19.88
N ILE A 23 4.70 -20.91 20.15
CA ILE A 23 5.99 -20.76 20.81
C ILE A 23 7.09 -20.71 19.76
N ASN A 24 7.94 -19.70 19.85
CA ASN A 24 9.12 -19.54 19.02
C ASN A 24 10.36 -19.46 19.92
N LEU A 25 11.38 -20.21 19.57
CA LEU A 25 12.65 -20.26 20.30
C LEU A 25 13.74 -19.69 19.40
N LYS A 26 14.56 -18.80 19.94
CA LYS A 26 15.76 -18.29 19.26
C LYS A 26 16.94 -18.38 20.21
N LEU A 27 17.94 -19.15 19.81
CA LEU A 27 19.19 -19.29 20.52
C LEU A 27 20.20 -18.29 19.95
N ASP A 28 20.75 -17.43 20.81
CA ASP A 28 21.85 -16.53 20.50
C ASP A 28 23.07 -16.89 21.38
N ALA A 29 24.24 -16.37 21.05
CA ALA A 29 25.50 -16.66 21.74
C ALA A 29 25.46 -16.36 23.25
N LYS A 30 24.58 -15.45 23.69
CA LYS A 30 24.48 -15.01 25.09
C LYS A 30 23.23 -15.49 25.81
N VAL A 31 22.11 -15.66 25.09
CA VAL A 31 20.79 -15.92 25.69
C VAL A 31 19.94 -16.82 24.81
N LEU A 32 19.04 -17.56 25.45
CA LEU A 32 17.88 -18.18 24.82
C LEU A 32 16.70 -17.21 24.93
N LEU A 33 16.21 -16.73 23.78
CA LEU A 33 14.98 -15.95 23.68
C LEU A 33 13.79 -16.91 23.47
N VAL A 34 12.83 -16.85 24.38
CA VAL A 34 11.56 -17.58 24.29
C VAL A 34 10.45 -16.59 24.03
N THR A 35 9.71 -16.79 22.94
CA THR A 35 8.59 -15.92 22.54
C THR A 35 7.31 -16.74 22.42
N ALA A 36 6.21 -16.24 22.97
CA ALA A 36 4.88 -16.83 22.83
C ALA A 36 3.91 -15.80 22.23
N GLU A 37 3.24 -16.18 21.15
CA GLU A 37 2.24 -15.37 20.46
C GLU A 37 0.85 -16.00 20.66
N HIS A 38 -0.08 -15.25 21.26
CA HIS A 38 -1.46 -15.72 21.40
C HIS A 38 -2.17 -15.78 20.04
N ARG A 39 -2.82 -16.91 19.74
CA ARG A 39 -3.42 -17.21 18.44
C ARG A 39 -4.41 -16.15 17.95
N LEU A 40 -5.33 -15.71 18.82
CA LEU A 40 -6.41 -14.76 18.48
C LEU A 40 -5.99 -13.29 18.65
N THR A 41 -5.53 -12.91 19.84
CA THR A 41 -5.23 -11.51 20.18
C THR A 41 -3.92 -11.00 19.59
N LYS A 42 -3.06 -11.89 19.06
CA LYS A 42 -1.71 -11.56 18.60
C LYS A 42 -0.82 -10.95 19.69
N GLN A 43 -1.22 -11.08 20.95
CA GLN A 43 -0.44 -10.60 22.07
C GLN A 43 0.87 -11.39 22.17
N LEU A 44 1.98 -10.66 22.16
CA LEU A 44 3.31 -11.22 22.34
C LEU A 44 3.72 -11.21 23.81
N HIS A 45 4.37 -12.30 24.20
CA HIS A 45 5.06 -12.45 25.46
C HIS A 45 6.47 -12.96 25.18
N ASN A 46 7.48 -12.43 25.87
CA ASN A 46 8.86 -12.90 25.71
C ASN A 46 9.67 -12.85 27.00
N ASN A 47 10.76 -13.60 27.02
CA ASN A 47 11.81 -13.46 28.03
C ASN A 47 13.13 -14.04 27.50
N GLU A 48 14.25 -13.58 28.07
CA GLU A 48 15.60 -14.00 27.72
C GLU A 48 16.24 -14.74 28.89
N PHE A 49 16.90 -15.86 28.60
CA PHE A 49 17.49 -16.73 29.61
C PHE A 49 18.97 -17.00 29.32
N GLY A 50 19.84 -16.68 30.28
CA GLY A 50 21.24 -17.10 30.28
C GLY A 50 21.44 -18.43 31.03
N ASP A 51 22.65 -18.99 30.94
CA ASP A 51 22.97 -20.32 31.50
C ASP A 51 22.73 -20.41 33.01
N GLU A 52 23.10 -19.39 33.78
CA GLU A 52 22.89 -19.32 35.24
C GLU A 52 21.40 -19.39 35.61
N VAL A 53 20.58 -18.59 34.92
CA VAL A 53 19.12 -18.53 35.14
C VAL A 53 18.46 -19.86 34.76
N CYS A 54 18.91 -20.52 33.68
CA CYS A 54 18.40 -21.82 33.27
C CYS A 54 18.68 -22.92 34.32
N GLY A 55 19.89 -22.94 34.89
CA GLY A 55 20.28 -23.89 35.93
C GLY A 55 19.39 -23.82 37.16
N GLU A 56 19.18 -22.61 37.67
CA GLU A 56 18.35 -22.36 38.85
C GLU A 56 16.87 -22.64 38.58
N MET A 57 16.34 -22.12 37.46
CA MET A 57 14.91 -22.22 37.11
C MET A 57 14.46 -23.67 36.91
N THR A 58 15.32 -24.52 36.34
CA THR A 58 14.97 -25.91 36.06
C THR A 58 15.27 -26.87 37.22
N GLY A 59 15.79 -26.36 38.35
CA GLY A 59 16.19 -27.18 39.49
C GLY A 59 17.27 -28.21 39.12
N GLY A 60 18.16 -27.85 38.20
CA GLY A 60 19.24 -28.72 37.71
C GLY A 60 18.84 -29.74 36.64
N LEU A 61 17.60 -29.72 36.12
CA LEU A 61 17.21 -30.54 34.98
C LEU A 61 17.96 -30.14 33.69
N CYS A 62 18.12 -28.83 33.48
CA CYS A 62 18.97 -28.26 32.43
C CYS A 62 19.99 -27.34 33.09
N THR A 63 21.27 -27.50 32.76
CA THR A 63 22.36 -26.70 33.33
C THR A 63 22.79 -25.54 32.42
N THR A 64 22.33 -25.53 31.17
CA THR A 64 22.65 -24.51 30.16
C THR A 64 21.42 -24.13 29.34
N LYS A 65 21.47 -22.96 28.70
CA LYS A 65 20.46 -22.47 27.76
C LYS A 65 20.35 -23.36 26.52
N ASP A 66 21.44 -23.99 26.10
CA ASP A 66 21.50 -24.89 24.95
C ASP A 66 20.72 -26.18 25.24
N GLN A 67 20.90 -26.77 26.43
CA GLN A 67 20.11 -27.92 26.90
C GLN A 67 18.62 -27.59 27.04
N LEU A 68 18.30 -26.38 27.53
CA LEU A 68 16.90 -25.94 27.60
C LEU A 68 16.29 -25.72 26.21
N TYR A 69 17.06 -25.18 25.28
CA TYR A 69 16.64 -24.98 23.89
C TYR A 69 16.31 -26.32 23.21
N GLU A 70 17.20 -27.31 23.29
CA GLU A 70 17.00 -28.64 22.71
C GLU A 70 15.75 -29.31 23.30
N LEU A 71 15.60 -29.29 24.63
CA LEU A 71 14.46 -29.89 25.31
C LEU A 71 13.12 -29.25 24.90
N LEU A 72 13.05 -27.92 24.83
CA LEU A 72 11.85 -27.21 24.39
C LEU A 72 11.58 -27.44 22.90
N GLN A 73 12.63 -27.50 22.08
CA GLN A 73 12.50 -27.78 20.65
C GLN A 73 11.93 -29.18 20.39
N ASP A 74 12.42 -30.19 21.11
CA ASP A 74 11.92 -31.56 21.03
C ASP A 74 10.45 -31.64 21.49
N LEU A 75 10.08 -30.95 22.57
CA LEU A 75 8.70 -30.88 23.02
C LEU A 75 7.78 -30.22 22.00
N LEU A 76 8.21 -29.11 21.39
CA LEU A 76 7.44 -28.43 20.35
C LEU A 76 7.28 -29.29 19.09
N ALA A 77 8.33 -30.01 18.69
CA ALA A 77 8.27 -30.97 17.58
C ALA A 77 7.25 -32.11 17.84
N ASN A 78 7.07 -32.48 19.11
CA ASN A 78 6.14 -33.52 19.55
C ASN A 78 4.79 -32.98 20.06
N LYS A 79 4.33 -31.82 19.54
CA LYS A 79 3.01 -31.24 19.91
C LYS A 79 2.85 -31.01 21.41
N CYS A 80 3.94 -30.60 22.07
CA CYS A 80 4.01 -30.29 23.49
C CYS A 80 3.79 -31.49 24.44
N GLU A 81 3.85 -32.73 23.94
CA GLU A 81 3.79 -33.94 24.77
C GLU A 81 4.67 -35.06 24.22
N ILE A 82 5.63 -35.53 25.04
CA ILE A 82 6.42 -36.73 24.78
C ILE A 82 6.00 -37.80 25.78
N LYS A 83 5.63 -38.98 25.28
CA LYS A 83 5.26 -40.15 26.08
C LYS A 83 6.07 -41.35 25.61
N GLU A 84 7.06 -41.73 26.41
CA GLU A 84 7.85 -42.94 26.26
C GLU A 84 7.66 -43.85 27.49
N ASP A 85 8.01 -45.13 27.38
CA ASP A 85 7.70 -46.18 28.38
C ASP A 85 8.01 -45.79 29.84
N LYS A 86 9.05 -44.98 30.07
CA LYS A 86 9.48 -44.53 31.40
C LYS A 86 9.54 -43.02 31.56
N VAL A 87 9.25 -42.25 30.52
CA VAL A 87 9.43 -40.80 30.51
C VAL A 87 8.17 -40.14 29.96
N ARG A 88 7.59 -39.25 30.74
CA ARG A 88 6.50 -38.38 30.28
C ARG A 88 6.92 -36.93 30.44
N GLN A 89 6.87 -36.18 29.35
CA GLN A 89 7.16 -34.76 29.34
C GLN A 89 5.98 -34.02 28.72
N THR A 90 5.49 -32.97 29.38
CA THR A 90 4.42 -32.13 28.85
C THR A 90 4.78 -30.66 28.98
N LEU A 91 4.48 -29.88 27.95
CA LEU A 91 4.65 -28.43 27.91
C LEU A 91 3.29 -27.75 27.78
N VAL A 92 2.98 -26.82 28.67
CA VAL A 92 1.69 -26.13 28.73
C VAL A 92 1.92 -24.64 28.84
N ALA A 93 1.30 -23.86 27.96
CA ALA A 93 1.29 -22.40 28.05
C ALA A 93 0.01 -21.96 28.77
N GLU A 94 0.15 -21.26 29.90
CA GLU A 94 -0.99 -20.80 30.70
C GLU A 94 -0.70 -19.47 31.40
N ILE A 95 -1.73 -18.63 31.52
CA ILE A 95 -1.67 -17.40 32.32
C ILE A 95 -1.95 -17.79 33.77
N ARG A 96 -1.06 -17.40 34.68
CA ARG A 96 -1.21 -17.63 36.14
C ARG A 96 -1.15 -16.31 36.92
N GLU A 97 -1.04 -16.43 38.24
CA GLU A 97 -0.99 -15.33 39.21
C GLU A 97 -0.25 -14.09 38.65
N ASN A 98 -0.88 -12.92 38.81
CA ASN A 98 -0.43 -11.62 38.28
C ASN A 98 -0.50 -11.45 36.75
N ASN A 99 -1.34 -12.23 36.07
CA ASN A 99 -1.57 -12.11 34.62
C ASN A 99 -0.29 -12.28 33.77
N LYS A 100 0.66 -13.06 34.29
CA LYS A 100 1.90 -13.40 33.60
C LYS A 100 1.74 -14.75 32.92
N LEU A 101 2.13 -14.81 31.66
CA LEU A 101 2.18 -16.06 30.91
C LEU A 101 3.34 -16.90 31.42
N GLN A 102 3.08 -18.17 31.70
CA GLN A 102 4.10 -19.14 32.09
C GLN A 102 4.07 -20.32 31.12
N LEU A 103 5.25 -20.75 30.65
CA LEU A 103 5.41 -22.06 30.03
C LEU A 103 5.79 -23.05 31.11
N ARG A 104 4.88 -23.98 31.41
CA ARG A 104 5.09 -25.03 32.39
C ARG A 104 5.50 -26.32 31.72
N MET A 105 6.65 -26.82 32.10
CA MET A 105 7.15 -28.11 31.66
C MET A 105 7.10 -29.09 32.83
N ASN A 106 6.32 -30.16 32.67
CA ASN A 106 6.27 -31.26 33.62
C ASN A 106 7.06 -32.44 33.06
N VAL A 107 8.11 -32.86 33.75
CA VAL A 107 8.90 -34.04 33.40
C VAL A 107 8.73 -35.08 34.49
N VAL A 108 8.24 -36.26 34.13
CA VAL A 108 8.09 -37.42 35.02
C VAL A 108 8.94 -38.56 34.47
N ILE A 109 9.89 -39.04 35.27
CA ILE A 109 10.73 -40.19 34.95
C ILE A 109 10.44 -41.30 35.96
N SER A 110 10.00 -42.46 35.47
CA SER A 110 9.64 -43.64 36.26
C SER A 110 10.78 -44.66 36.31
N PHE A 111 11.25 -45.00 37.51
CA PHE A 111 12.32 -45.96 37.78
C PHE A 111 11.77 -47.31 38.29
N GLY A 112 10.64 -47.76 37.73
CA GLY A 112 9.97 -49.01 38.13
C GLY A 112 8.57 -48.75 38.71
N LYS A 113 8.06 -49.67 39.55
CA LYS A 113 6.66 -49.62 40.03
C LYS A 113 6.38 -48.56 41.11
N THR A 114 7.40 -47.99 41.75
CA THR A 114 7.23 -47.14 42.96
C THR A 114 8.08 -45.88 43.02
N GLU A 115 9.09 -45.73 42.15
CA GLU A 115 9.95 -44.55 42.16
C GLU A 115 9.71 -43.71 40.91
N SER A 116 9.29 -42.46 41.08
CA SER A 116 9.23 -41.49 40.00
C SER A 116 9.86 -40.18 40.45
N ARG A 117 10.73 -39.59 39.62
CA ARG A 117 11.17 -38.21 39.80
C ARG A 117 10.29 -37.30 38.95
N LYS A 118 9.83 -36.21 39.57
CA LYS A 118 9.02 -35.20 38.91
C LYS A 118 9.70 -33.84 38.98
N TRP A 119 9.83 -33.18 37.84
CA TRP A 119 10.23 -31.80 37.72
C TRP A 119 9.03 -30.99 37.21
N ASP A 120 8.73 -29.88 37.87
CA ASP A 120 7.76 -28.87 37.44
C ASP A 120 8.53 -27.57 37.22
N VAL A 121 8.85 -27.28 35.97
CA VAL A 121 9.64 -26.12 35.57
C VAL A 121 8.68 -25.05 35.08
N SER A 122 8.78 -23.84 35.65
CA SER A 122 7.99 -22.69 35.24
C SER A 122 8.88 -21.65 34.58
N ILE A 123 8.65 -21.40 33.30
CA ILE A 123 9.38 -20.41 32.49
C ILE A 123 8.50 -19.16 32.38
N PRO A 124 8.80 -18.06 33.10
CA PRO A 124 7.99 -16.86 33.07
C PRO A 124 8.23 -16.05 31.79
N LEU A 125 7.15 -15.61 31.14
CA LEU A 125 7.18 -14.73 29.98
C LEU A 125 6.53 -13.38 30.29
N ASN A 126 7.22 -12.30 29.91
CA ASN A 126 6.75 -10.94 30.13
C ASN A 126 5.87 -10.50 28.98
N LYS A 127 4.74 -9.84 29.29
CA LYS A 127 3.87 -9.24 28.28
C LYS A 127 4.64 -8.12 27.56
N VAL A 128 4.75 -8.21 26.24
CA VAL A 128 5.31 -7.14 25.43
C VAL A 128 4.26 -6.03 25.35
N GLN A 129 4.56 -4.88 25.96
CA GLN A 129 3.74 -3.67 25.83
C GLN A 129 4.05 -3.06 24.47
N PHE A 130 3.10 -3.10 23.55
CA PHE A 130 3.25 -2.55 22.21
C PHE A 130 3.10 -1.03 22.23
N ASN A 131 4.04 -0.31 22.85
CA ASN A 131 4.29 1.10 22.53
C ASN A 131 4.88 1.26 21.11
N ASP A 132 5.20 0.14 20.44
CA ASP A 132 5.70 0.07 19.09
C ASP A 132 4.62 -0.02 18.00
N ILE A 133 3.31 -0.12 18.32
CA ILE A 133 2.26 -0.09 17.27
C ILE A 133 2.26 1.27 16.56
N GLU A 134 2.28 2.39 17.28
CA GLU A 134 2.38 3.72 16.63
C GLU A 134 3.67 3.89 15.83
N ARG A 135 4.75 3.25 16.26
CA ARG A 135 6.05 3.29 15.58
C ARG A 135 6.04 2.42 14.32
N LEU A 136 5.47 1.22 14.40
CA LEU A 136 5.28 0.32 13.26
C LEU A 136 4.27 0.90 12.27
N GLU A 137 3.20 1.53 12.73
CA GLU A 137 2.27 2.29 11.89
C GLU A 137 2.98 3.47 11.22
N ARG A 138 3.86 4.20 11.92
CA ARG A 138 4.71 5.23 11.31
C ARG A 138 5.65 4.65 10.25
N ILE A 139 6.29 3.52 10.52
CA ILE A 139 7.19 2.85 9.57
C ILE A 139 6.42 2.32 8.36
N ILE A 140 5.25 1.70 8.57
CA ILE A 140 4.38 1.23 7.49
C ILE A 140 3.90 2.42 6.66
N LYS A 141 3.48 3.51 7.31
CA LYS A 141 3.05 4.72 6.62
C LYS A 141 4.20 5.35 5.82
N ASP A 142 5.40 5.43 6.38
CA ASP A 142 6.61 5.90 5.69
C ASP A 142 6.99 4.98 4.51
N LEU A 143 6.94 3.67 4.69
CA LEU A 143 7.19 2.69 3.63
C LEU A 143 6.14 2.77 2.52
N CYS A 144 4.86 2.93 2.86
CA CYS A 144 3.80 3.17 1.87
C CYS A 144 4.04 4.47 1.09
N HIS A 145 4.40 5.57 1.76
CA HIS A 145 4.75 6.82 1.07
C HIS A 145 5.99 6.66 0.18
N ARG A 146 6.99 5.89 0.62
CA ARG A 146 8.18 5.59 -0.18
C ARG A 146 7.89 4.67 -1.36
N ILE A 147 6.96 3.71 -1.21
CA ILE A 147 6.48 2.89 -2.31
C ILE A 147 5.69 3.75 -3.30
N GLU A 148 4.83 4.66 -2.84
CA GLU A 148 4.12 5.61 -3.71
C GLU A 148 5.09 6.57 -4.44
N ASP A 149 6.13 7.07 -3.76
CA ASP A 149 7.21 7.89 -4.35
C ASP A 149 8.05 7.07 -5.34
N LEU A 150 8.32 5.79 -5.05
CA LEU A 150 8.97 4.87 -5.98
C LEU A 150 8.08 4.52 -7.17
N GLU A 151 6.77 4.32 -6.99
CA GLU A 151 5.81 4.14 -8.08
C GLU A 151 5.68 5.42 -8.94
N TYR A 152 5.83 6.59 -8.32
CA TYR A 152 5.86 7.88 -9.01
C TYR A 152 7.15 8.09 -9.82
N ARG A 153 8.30 7.65 -9.29
CA ARG A 153 9.62 7.73 -9.95
C ARG A 153 9.83 6.61 -10.98
N VAL A 154 9.24 5.45 -10.74
CA VAL A 154 9.29 4.25 -11.57
C VAL A 154 7.90 4.05 -12.16
N VAL A 155 7.42 5.00 -12.98
CA VAL A 155 6.40 4.66 -13.98
C VAL A 155 7.06 3.61 -14.88
N PRO A 156 6.66 2.33 -14.81
CA PRO A 156 7.40 1.29 -15.50
C PRO A 156 7.28 1.53 -16.99
N SER A 157 8.40 1.43 -17.70
CA SER A 157 8.50 1.46 -19.16
C SER A 157 7.54 0.50 -19.89
N SER A 158 6.88 -0.43 -19.19
CA SER A 158 5.78 -1.25 -19.71
C SER A 158 4.44 -0.49 -19.87
N GLN A 159 4.10 0.47 -19.00
CA GLN A 159 2.88 1.27 -19.15
C GLN A 159 3.03 2.41 -20.18
N ALA A 160 4.22 3.01 -20.29
CA ALA A 160 4.54 3.91 -21.41
C ALA A 160 4.49 3.18 -22.76
N LYS A 161 4.87 1.90 -22.81
CA LYS A 161 4.72 1.04 -24.00
C LYS A 161 3.25 0.80 -24.38
N ILE A 162 2.34 0.78 -23.40
CA ILE A 162 0.91 0.61 -23.67
C ILE A 162 0.37 1.87 -24.39
N LEU A 163 0.63 3.08 -23.89
CA LEU A 163 0.25 4.33 -24.55
C LEU A 163 0.85 4.48 -25.96
N LYS A 164 2.14 4.17 -26.13
CA LYS A 164 2.83 4.29 -27.43
C LYS A 164 2.25 3.40 -28.54
N ASN A 165 1.54 2.34 -28.17
CA ASN A 165 0.86 1.43 -29.11
C ASN A 165 -0.65 1.67 -29.21
N PHE A 166 -1.21 2.58 -28.39
CA PHE A 166 -2.60 2.99 -28.50
C PHE A 166 -2.76 3.90 -29.72
N LYS A 167 -3.16 3.31 -30.86
CA LYS A 167 -3.66 4.06 -32.00
C LYS A 167 -5.11 4.44 -31.73
N PHE A 168 -5.32 5.63 -31.16
CA PHE A 168 -6.66 6.19 -31.12
C PHE A 168 -7.09 6.52 -32.55
N GLN A 169 -8.27 6.05 -32.97
CA GLN A 169 -8.81 6.42 -34.27
C GLN A 169 -8.95 7.95 -34.34
N THR A 170 -8.55 8.51 -35.49
CA THR A 170 -8.78 9.91 -35.83
C THR A 170 -10.27 10.18 -35.69
N PRO A 171 -10.68 11.14 -34.85
CA PRO A 171 -12.08 11.49 -34.72
C PRO A 171 -12.65 11.92 -36.07
N ILE A 172 -13.88 11.55 -36.37
CA ILE A 172 -14.63 12.18 -37.47
C ILE A 172 -15.03 13.57 -36.96
N ALA A 173 -14.66 14.62 -37.68
CA ALA A 173 -15.04 15.98 -37.35
C ALA A 173 -16.56 16.15 -37.52
N GLY A 174 -17.32 15.94 -36.44
CA GLY A 174 -18.71 16.38 -36.38
C GLY A 174 -18.76 17.88 -36.10
N THR A 175 -19.32 18.65 -37.02
CA THR A 175 -19.66 20.06 -36.76
C THR A 175 -20.86 20.11 -35.81
N PHE A 176 -20.59 20.20 -34.51
CA PHE A 176 -21.61 20.58 -33.53
C PHE A 176 -21.60 22.10 -33.37
N THR A 177 -22.69 22.73 -33.82
CA THR A 177 -23.08 24.05 -33.33
C THR A 177 -23.60 23.86 -31.90
N LEU A 178 -22.81 24.25 -30.91
CA LEU A 178 -23.25 24.37 -29.52
C LEU A 178 -24.27 25.52 -29.44
N SER A 179 -25.55 25.20 -29.60
CA SER A 179 -26.66 26.11 -29.30
C SER A 179 -27.19 25.77 -27.90
N GLY A 180 -26.80 26.56 -26.90
CA GLY A 180 -27.41 26.46 -25.57
C GLY A 180 -26.44 26.83 -24.46
N ASN A 181 -26.52 28.08 -24.02
CA ASN A 181 -26.08 28.58 -22.71
C ASN A 181 -24.68 28.14 -22.25
N ASN A 182 -23.67 28.60 -22.99
CA ASN A 182 -22.33 28.82 -22.47
C ASN A 182 -22.44 29.79 -21.27
N GLU A 183 -22.40 29.29 -20.03
CA GLU A 183 -22.06 30.14 -18.91
C GLU A 183 -20.61 30.57 -19.08
N THR A 184 -20.43 31.70 -19.77
CA THR A 184 -19.20 32.47 -19.64
C THR A 184 -19.23 33.00 -18.22
N CYS A 185 -18.65 32.29 -17.26
CA CYS A 185 -18.43 32.85 -15.93
C CYS A 185 -17.34 33.92 -16.02
N THR A 186 -17.70 35.11 -16.51
CA THR A 186 -16.92 36.33 -16.31
C THR A 186 -17.03 36.70 -14.84
N LEU A 187 -16.08 36.25 -14.02
CA LEU A 187 -15.87 36.86 -12.71
C LEU A 187 -15.40 38.31 -12.93
N PRO A 188 -15.84 39.29 -12.12
CA PRO A 188 -15.50 40.70 -12.29
C PRO A 188 -13.99 41.04 -12.23
N SER A 189 -13.12 40.06 -11.97
CA SER A 189 -11.69 40.25 -11.73
C SER A 189 -10.74 39.33 -12.50
N GLN A 190 -11.21 38.41 -13.36
CA GLN A 190 -10.31 37.47 -14.07
C GLN A 190 -10.61 37.37 -15.57
N ALA A 191 -9.58 37.68 -16.38
CA ALA A 191 -9.63 37.83 -17.84
C ALA A 191 -9.46 36.48 -18.56
N HIS A 192 -10.34 35.51 -18.30
CA HIS A 192 -10.31 34.20 -18.98
C HIS A 192 -11.71 33.65 -19.26
N ARG A 193 -11.79 32.66 -20.17
CA ARG A 193 -13.00 31.91 -20.55
C ARG A 193 -12.77 30.43 -20.32
N GLU A 194 -13.80 29.74 -19.86
CA GLU A 194 -13.76 28.30 -19.62
C GLU A 194 -14.76 27.62 -20.57
N ILE A 195 -14.32 26.55 -21.22
CA ILE A 195 -15.13 25.72 -22.12
C ILE A 195 -15.07 24.30 -21.56
N SER A 196 -16.16 23.84 -20.94
CA SER A 196 -16.29 22.49 -20.38
C SER A 196 -17.13 21.59 -21.26
N VAL A 197 -16.93 20.27 -21.10
CA VAL A 197 -17.89 19.26 -21.56
C VAL A 197 -18.97 19.11 -20.49
N ASP A 198 -20.24 19.12 -20.91
CA ASP A 198 -21.38 19.08 -19.99
C ASP A 198 -21.49 17.78 -19.20
N GLN A 199 -20.98 16.68 -19.75
CA GLN A 199 -20.99 15.37 -19.12
C GLN A 199 -19.62 15.01 -18.54
N PRO A 200 -19.57 14.43 -17.34
CA PRO A 200 -18.34 13.91 -16.77
C PRO A 200 -17.88 12.64 -17.50
N PHE A 201 -16.69 12.15 -17.17
CA PHE A 201 -16.27 10.82 -17.58
C PHE A 201 -17.22 9.74 -17.02
N ASN A 202 -17.38 8.63 -17.74
CA ASN A 202 -18.35 7.61 -17.40
C ASN A 202 -17.74 6.56 -16.46
N ASP A 203 -18.44 6.14 -15.40
CA ASP A 203 -17.96 5.08 -14.50
C ASP A 203 -18.18 3.66 -15.07
N VAL A 204 -19.05 3.51 -16.06
CA VAL A 204 -19.62 2.22 -16.49
C VAL A 204 -19.11 1.79 -17.87
N HIS A 205 -18.54 2.71 -18.64
CA HIS A 205 -18.09 2.47 -20.01
C HIS A 205 -16.57 2.44 -20.09
N ASP A 206 -16.05 1.70 -21.08
CA ASP A 206 -14.66 1.54 -21.51
C ASP A 206 -13.58 2.10 -20.58
N ARG A 207 -12.66 1.22 -20.16
CA ARG A 207 -11.52 1.56 -19.31
C ARG A 207 -10.75 2.81 -19.77
N PHE A 208 -10.63 3.03 -21.08
CA PHE A 208 -9.93 4.18 -21.64
C PHE A 208 -10.93 5.11 -22.30
N GLN A 209 -11.10 6.30 -21.74
CA GLN A 209 -11.99 7.32 -22.29
C GLN A 209 -11.17 8.48 -22.85
N LYS A 210 -11.61 9.02 -23.99
CA LYS A 210 -10.93 10.08 -24.71
C LYS A 210 -11.90 11.21 -25.04
N ILE A 211 -11.55 12.43 -24.64
CA ILE A 211 -12.25 13.66 -25.04
C ILE A 211 -11.24 14.53 -25.78
N SER A 212 -11.60 15.03 -26.96
CA SER A 212 -10.68 15.78 -27.81
C SER A 212 -11.14 17.21 -28.02
N PHE A 213 -10.19 18.11 -28.24
CA PHE A 213 -10.43 19.53 -28.48
C PHE A 213 -9.59 20.00 -29.66
N LEU A 214 -10.23 20.58 -30.67
CA LEU A 214 -9.55 21.25 -31.79
C LEU A 214 -9.29 22.70 -31.44
N PHE A 215 -8.02 23.11 -31.45
CA PHE A 215 -7.65 24.50 -31.25
C PHE A 215 -7.71 25.26 -32.57
N ASN A 216 -8.75 26.08 -32.75
CA ASN A 216 -9.00 26.80 -34.00
C ASN A 216 -8.10 28.05 -34.15
N THR A 217 -7.54 28.54 -33.05
CA THR A 217 -6.60 29.68 -33.01
C THR A 217 -5.21 29.25 -32.59
N ALA A 218 -4.22 30.10 -32.89
CA ALA A 218 -2.87 29.92 -32.38
C ALA A 218 -2.85 30.12 -30.86
N LEU A 219 -2.25 29.17 -30.15
CA LEU A 219 -2.08 29.24 -28.70
C LEU A 219 -1.13 30.40 -28.33
N ALA A 220 -1.62 31.36 -27.55
CA ALA A 220 -0.87 32.56 -27.14
C ALA A 220 -0.02 32.32 -25.88
N GLY A 221 -0.08 31.13 -25.28
CA GLY A 221 0.86 30.69 -24.24
C GLY A 221 0.27 30.65 -22.83
N ASN A 222 -1.02 30.88 -22.67
CA ASN A 222 -1.68 30.83 -21.35
C ASN A 222 -2.86 29.86 -21.33
N GLU A 223 -3.09 29.11 -22.40
CA GLU A 223 -4.22 28.21 -22.51
C GLU A 223 -3.95 26.90 -21.78
N TYR A 224 -4.95 26.42 -21.04
CA TYR A 224 -4.89 25.16 -20.32
C TYR A 224 -5.97 24.22 -20.81
N ILE A 225 -5.64 22.94 -20.86
CA ILE A 225 -6.56 21.85 -21.12
C ILE A 225 -6.40 20.81 -20.04
N GLY A 226 -7.50 20.28 -19.51
CA GLY A 226 -7.40 19.39 -18.36
C GLY A 226 -8.74 18.90 -17.85
N ILE A 227 -8.68 18.33 -16.65
CA ILE A 227 -9.86 17.87 -15.94
C ILE A 227 -9.94 18.51 -14.56
N MET A 228 -11.17 18.63 -14.07
CA MET A 228 -11.45 19.11 -12.72
C MET A 228 -12.53 18.26 -12.06
N GLN A 229 -12.40 18.05 -10.75
CA GLN A 229 -13.41 17.38 -9.94
C GLN A 229 -14.40 18.39 -9.35
N GLY A 230 -15.69 18.28 -9.66
CA GLY A 230 -16.74 19.20 -9.20
C GLY A 230 -17.62 19.75 -10.34
N SER A 231 -18.88 20.08 -10.05
CA SER A 231 -19.94 20.23 -11.07
C SER A 231 -19.74 21.40 -12.03
N SER A 232 -20.03 21.16 -13.31
CA SER A 232 -20.27 22.17 -14.35
C SER A 232 -21.47 23.09 -14.06
N THR A 233 -22.14 22.95 -12.91
CA THR A 233 -23.44 23.59 -12.60
C THR A 233 -23.48 24.41 -11.29
N ASN A 234 -22.42 24.47 -10.49
CA ASN A 234 -22.43 25.20 -9.21
C ASN A 234 -21.79 26.59 -9.26
N GLY A 235 -21.52 27.14 -10.44
CA GLY A 235 -20.97 28.50 -10.57
C GLY A 235 -19.62 28.72 -9.87
N GLN A 236 -18.94 27.65 -9.43
CA GLN A 236 -17.55 27.71 -9.00
C GLN A 236 -16.69 27.51 -10.25
N SER A 237 -16.31 28.63 -10.86
CA SER A 237 -15.39 28.62 -11.99
C SER A 237 -14.05 27.97 -11.61
N ALA A 238 -13.37 27.39 -12.60
CA ALA A 238 -12.00 26.87 -12.49
C ALA A 238 -10.94 27.97 -12.25
N ALA A 239 -11.37 29.19 -11.90
CA ALA A 239 -10.59 30.39 -11.59
C ALA A 239 -9.56 30.23 -10.45
N SER A 240 -9.53 29.09 -9.77
CA SER A 240 -8.29 28.68 -9.13
C SER A 240 -7.88 27.31 -9.64
N MET A 241 -7.05 27.29 -10.68
CA MET A 241 -6.13 26.17 -10.94
C MET A 241 -5.48 25.65 -9.64
N GLN A 242 -5.33 26.52 -8.63
CA GLN A 242 -4.84 26.19 -7.30
C GLN A 242 -5.77 25.38 -6.39
N THR A 243 -6.83 24.74 -6.90
CA THR A 243 -7.56 23.73 -6.11
C THR A 243 -6.81 22.40 -6.09
N ASP A 244 -7.06 21.59 -5.06
CA ASP A 244 -6.51 20.22 -4.98
C ASP A 244 -7.12 19.26 -6.02
N ASN A 245 -8.11 19.74 -6.78
CA ASN A 245 -9.05 18.96 -7.58
C ASN A 245 -8.91 19.26 -9.08
N ALA A 246 -7.74 19.74 -9.51
CA ALA A 246 -7.49 20.26 -10.85
C ALA A 246 -6.17 19.71 -11.44
N TRP A 247 -6.23 19.24 -12.69
CA TRP A 247 -5.09 18.67 -13.41
C TRP A 247 -5.07 19.14 -14.86
N PHE A 248 -4.07 19.96 -15.20
CA PHE A 248 -4.01 20.70 -16.45
C PHE A 248 -2.70 20.48 -17.21
N LEU A 249 -2.76 20.68 -18.52
CA LEU A 249 -1.66 20.81 -19.46
C LEU A 249 -1.71 22.19 -20.10
N ARG A 250 -0.56 22.86 -20.18
CA ARG A 250 -0.32 23.99 -21.08
C ARG A 250 0.02 23.46 -22.46
N ALA A 251 -0.95 23.52 -23.37
CA ALA A 251 -0.86 22.85 -24.65
C ALA A 251 0.24 23.40 -25.58
N TYR A 252 0.62 24.67 -25.41
CA TYR A 252 1.66 25.29 -26.25
C TYR A 252 3.10 24.90 -25.90
N ASN A 253 3.37 24.38 -24.70
CA ASN A 253 4.74 24.09 -24.28
C ASN A 253 4.93 22.79 -23.49
N GLY A 254 3.87 22.02 -23.24
CA GLY A 254 4.00 20.74 -22.57
C GLY A 254 4.21 20.88 -21.07
N THR A 255 3.78 21.97 -20.44
CA THR A 255 3.88 22.09 -18.98
C THR A 255 2.60 21.59 -18.34
N ILE A 256 2.68 20.55 -17.52
CA ILE A 256 1.56 20.08 -16.72
C ILE A 256 1.54 20.78 -15.36
N PHE A 257 0.34 20.93 -14.80
CA PHE A 257 0.10 21.61 -13.55
C PHE A 257 -1.00 20.91 -12.74
N SER A 258 -0.71 20.72 -11.45
CA SER A 258 -1.69 20.48 -10.38
C SER A 258 -1.17 21.15 -9.11
N LYS A 259 -2.03 21.36 -8.09
CA LYS A 259 -1.57 21.97 -6.83
C LYS A 259 -0.40 21.20 -6.17
N GLN A 260 -0.42 19.87 -6.27
CA GLN A 260 0.61 18.99 -5.70
C GLN A 260 1.92 19.00 -6.48
N LEU A 261 1.86 19.03 -7.82
CA LEU A 261 3.05 18.95 -8.67
C LEU A 261 3.66 20.31 -8.99
N GLN A 262 2.88 21.39 -8.85
CA GLN A 262 3.22 22.69 -9.43
C GLN A 262 3.50 22.53 -10.94
N TYR A 263 4.17 23.50 -11.57
CA TYR A 263 4.53 23.40 -12.98
C TYR A 263 5.65 22.38 -13.21
N LYS A 264 5.36 21.35 -14.01
CA LYS A 264 6.33 20.31 -14.39
C LYS A 264 6.32 20.09 -15.90
N ALA A 265 7.48 19.84 -16.49
CA ALA A 265 7.58 19.51 -17.90
C ALA A 265 7.01 18.10 -18.17
N TYR A 266 5.99 18.02 -19.01
CA TYR A 266 5.49 16.81 -19.66
C TYR A 266 6.33 16.63 -20.93
N THR A 267 7.23 15.66 -20.91
CA THR A 267 8.17 15.39 -22.00
C THR A 267 8.01 13.94 -22.46
N PRO A 268 8.63 13.50 -23.57
CA PRO A 268 8.65 14.33 -24.76
C PRO A 268 7.21 14.82 -25.04
N TYR A 269 7.09 16.06 -25.51
CA TYR A 269 5.81 16.67 -25.84
C TYR A 269 5.98 17.52 -27.07
N ILE A 270 5.00 17.45 -27.95
CA ILE A 270 4.94 18.25 -29.16
C ILE A 270 3.99 19.40 -28.87
N PRO A 271 4.48 20.65 -28.86
CA PRO A 271 3.65 21.85 -28.78
C PRO A 271 2.46 21.79 -29.74
N ALA A 272 1.25 21.92 -29.20
CA ALA A 272 0.06 22.10 -30.01
C ALA A 272 0.14 23.44 -30.75
N LYS A 273 -0.34 23.45 -31.99
CA LYS A 273 -0.41 24.64 -32.84
C LYS A 273 -1.86 24.92 -33.20
N GLN A 274 -2.09 26.02 -33.90
CA GLN A 274 -3.37 26.22 -34.56
C GLN A 274 -3.68 25.02 -35.45
N GLY A 275 -4.89 24.47 -35.30
CA GLY A 275 -5.36 23.29 -36.00
C GLY A 275 -5.01 21.96 -35.32
N SER A 276 -4.20 21.95 -34.26
CA SER A 276 -3.91 20.74 -33.51
C SER A 276 -5.14 20.26 -32.73
N ILE A 277 -5.29 18.93 -32.67
CA ILE A 277 -6.23 18.27 -31.78
C ILE A 277 -5.49 17.89 -30.51
N VAL A 278 -5.94 18.38 -29.37
CA VAL A 278 -5.42 17.94 -28.07
C VAL A 278 -6.48 17.09 -27.39
N SER A 279 -6.11 15.87 -27.04
CA SER A 279 -6.99 14.91 -26.38
C SER A 279 -6.61 14.71 -24.93
N ILE A 280 -7.63 14.61 -24.08
CA ILE A 280 -7.55 14.16 -22.71
C ILE A 280 -7.88 12.67 -22.69
N ILE A 281 -6.99 11.86 -22.12
CA ILE A 281 -7.17 10.40 -22.03
C ILE A 281 -7.19 10.02 -20.55
N LEU A 282 -8.26 9.34 -20.13
CA LEU A 282 -8.43 8.84 -18.77
C LEU A 282 -8.47 7.29 -18.77
N ASP A 283 -7.58 6.66 -18.00
CA ASP A 283 -7.73 5.26 -17.56
C ASP A 283 -8.63 5.27 -16.32
N THR A 284 -9.90 4.91 -16.48
CA THR A 284 -10.93 4.96 -15.42
C THR A 284 -10.76 3.88 -14.36
N GLU A 285 -10.05 2.79 -14.67
CA GLU A 285 -9.77 1.71 -13.72
C GLU A 285 -8.61 2.09 -12.79
N ASN A 286 -7.56 2.69 -13.34
CA ASN A 286 -6.32 2.97 -12.63
C ASN A 286 -6.16 4.45 -12.25
N MET A 287 -7.09 5.29 -12.70
CA MET A 287 -7.12 6.73 -12.47
C MET A 287 -5.85 7.44 -12.95
N TYR A 288 -5.38 7.08 -14.16
CA TYR A 288 -4.28 7.79 -14.83
C TYR A 288 -4.81 8.73 -15.90
N LEU A 289 -4.23 9.93 -15.94
CA LEU A 289 -4.54 10.97 -16.91
C LEU A 289 -3.36 11.18 -17.85
N ALA A 290 -3.61 11.22 -19.15
CA ALA A 290 -2.63 11.58 -20.16
C ALA A 290 -3.19 12.62 -21.13
N PHE A 291 -2.30 13.25 -21.88
CA PHE A 291 -2.65 14.16 -22.96
C PHE A 291 -2.00 13.71 -24.26
N ALA A 292 -2.77 13.75 -25.34
CA ALA A 292 -2.26 13.50 -26.69
C ALA A 292 -2.36 14.76 -27.53
N VAL A 293 -1.38 14.99 -28.40
CA VAL A 293 -1.45 16.04 -29.44
C VAL A 293 -1.44 15.34 -30.78
N ASP A 294 -2.44 15.59 -31.60
CA ASP A 294 -2.62 14.98 -32.93
C ASP A 294 -2.54 13.43 -32.88
N ASN A 295 -3.12 12.87 -31.82
CA ASN A 295 -3.12 11.43 -31.44
C ASN A 295 -1.76 10.86 -31.00
N GLU A 296 -0.74 11.69 -30.78
CA GLU A 296 0.53 11.26 -30.22
C GLU A 296 0.55 11.44 -28.69
N CYS A 297 0.75 10.34 -27.95
CA CYS A 297 0.87 10.33 -26.50
C CYS A 297 1.96 9.34 -26.06
N ASP A 298 2.95 9.83 -25.31
CA ASP A 298 4.11 9.01 -24.93
C ASP A 298 4.05 8.49 -23.50
N ARG A 299 3.36 9.17 -22.58
CA ARG A 299 3.34 8.81 -21.16
C ARG A 299 2.12 9.35 -20.41
N TRP A 300 1.83 8.77 -19.24
CA TRP A 300 0.86 9.33 -18.31
C TRP A 300 1.37 10.67 -17.73
N ALA A 301 0.49 11.66 -17.63
CA ALA A 301 0.77 12.98 -17.08
C ALA A 301 0.54 13.00 -15.57
N PHE A 302 -0.56 12.40 -15.10
CA PHE A 302 -0.93 12.37 -13.69
C PHE A 302 -1.47 11.00 -13.28
N ARG A 303 -1.26 10.66 -12.00
CA ARG A 303 -2.06 9.68 -11.27
C ARG A 303 -3.02 10.46 -10.37
N LEU A 304 -4.31 10.29 -10.58
CA LEU A 304 -5.34 10.95 -9.79
C LEU A 304 -5.54 10.20 -8.47
N PRO A 305 -6.03 10.86 -7.40
CA PRO A 305 -6.31 10.19 -6.14
C PRO A 305 -7.36 9.10 -6.34
N LYS A 306 -7.12 7.91 -5.76
CA LYS A 306 -8.07 6.77 -5.86
C LYS A 306 -9.45 7.03 -5.25
N THR A 307 -9.57 8.10 -4.47
CA THR A 307 -10.84 8.56 -3.88
C THR A 307 -11.73 9.28 -4.88
N VAL A 308 -11.18 9.74 -6.01
CA VAL A 308 -11.92 10.43 -7.08
C VAL A 308 -12.56 9.39 -7.99
N LYS A 309 -13.79 9.66 -8.44
CA LYS A 309 -14.48 8.82 -9.43
C LYS A 309 -14.50 9.48 -10.81
N PRO A 310 -14.44 8.70 -11.91
CA PRO A 310 -14.63 9.24 -13.26
C PRO A 310 -15.89 10.10 -13.41
N SER A 311 -17.02 9.70 -12.82
CA SER A 311 -18.28 10.46 -12.82
C SER A 311 -18.25 11.83 -12.13
N GLU A 312 -17.15 12.15 -11.44
CA GLU A 312 -16.95 13.44 -10.80
C GLU A 312 -16.00 14.35 -11.60
N LEU A 313 -15.40 13.84 -12.67
CA LEU A 313 -14.37 14.51 -13.46
C LEU A 313 -14.96 15.09 -14.74
N TYR A 314 -14.73 16.38 -14.95
CA TYR A 314 -15.18 17.11 -16.14
C TYR A 314 -13.97 17.57 -16.96
N ALA A 315 -14.01 17.34 -18.26
CA ALA A 315 -13.02 17.85 -19.20
C ALA A 315 -13.30 19.33 -19.52
N LEU A 316 -12.27 20.17 -19.50
CA LEU A 316 -12.40 21.58 -19.81
C LEU A 316 -11.12 22.20 -20.39
N VAL A 317 -11.31 23.35 -21.04
CA VAL A 317 -10.27 24.23 -21.56
C VAL A 317 -10.43 25.63 -20.99
N ILE A 318 -9.32 26.24 -20.58
CA ILE A 318 -9.23 27.62 -20.08
C ILE A 318 -8.47 28.46 -21.12
N LEU A 319 -9.11 29.52 -21.61
CA LEU A 319 -8.59 30.44 -22.62
C LEU A 319 -8.43 31.84 -22.04
N TYR A 320 -7.28 32.48 -22.27
CA TYR A 320 -7.01 33.83 -21.75
C TYR A 320 -7.15 34.92 -22.82
N SER A 321 -7.21 34.57 -24.11
CA SER A 321 -7.57 35.52 -25.16
C SER A 321 -9.07 35.48 -25.46
N ALA A 322 -9.66 36.66 -25.68
CA ALA A 322 -11.05 36.80 -26.13
C ALA A 322 -11.28 36.28 -27.56
N THR A 323 -10.22 36.17 -28.36
CA THR A 323 -10.29 35.70 -29.75
C THR A 323 -10.09 34.20 -29.89
N ASP A 324 -9.59 33.54 -28.84
CA ASP A 324 -9.29 32.11 -28.92
C ASP A 324 -10.56 31.29 -29.09
N THR A 325 -10.50 30.25 -29.90
CA THR A 325 -11.67 29.39 -30.10
C THR A 325 -11.23 27.94 -30.14
N VAL A 326 -12.06 27.09 -29.54
CA VAL A 326 -11.83 25.66 -29.42
C VAL A 326 -13.14 24.94 -29.75
N THR A 327 -13.03 23.84 -30.48
CA THR A 327 -14.16 22.95 -30.79
C THR A 327 -13.99 21.65 -30.03
N ILE A 328 -15.03 21.24 -29.29
CA ILE A 328 -15.07 19.93 -28.64
C ILE A 328 -15.29 18.87 -29.73
N ILE A 329 -14.45 17.84 -29.71
CA ILE A 329 -14.55 16.67 -30.57
C ILE A 329 -14.80 15.47 -29.66
N GLN A 330 -16.02 14.94 -29.72
CA GLN A 330 -16.34 13.65 -29.10
C GLN A 330 -16.04 12.53 -30.10
N ASN A 331 -15.40 11.47 -29.61
CA ASN A 331 -15.35 10.21 -30.31
C ASN A 331 -16.64 9.46 -30.01
N GLU A 332 -17.37 9.03 -31.05
CA GLU A 332 -18.38 7.97 -30.93
C GLU A 332 -17.74 6.65 -30.52
#